data_AF-A0A0S8CLU6-F1
#
_entry.id   AF-A0A0S8CLU6-F1
#
_cell.length_a   1.000
_cell.length_b   1.000
_cell.length_c   1.000
_cell.angle_alpha   90.00
_cell.angle_beta   90.00
_cell.angle_gamma   90.00
#
_symmetry.space_group_name_H-M   'P 1'
#
loop_
_entity.id
_entity.type
_entity.pdbx_description
1 polymer ?
#
loop_
_entity_poly.entity_id
_entity_poly.type
_entity_poly.pdbx_seq_one_letter_code
_entity_poly.pdbx_strand_id
1 'polypeptide(L)'
;MACTVAILATLDTKGEEARYVLENIAERGHRSLVIDCGVLGKPSLEPSISREEVAKAAEAELEGVIGLGDEGKSIELMAKGAAIISSGLSVEGKIDGIMALGGSMGTALGLSAMKGLPLGLPKLMVSTVGFSPYITPDSLSIDMIMMQSPVDMWGLDPITKRTLGYAAMAITAMAERYQKQHKSIRITEKPLIGITTLGTAACTYVSYIKPLLEKRDYDVAVFHVPEVESLGSRALTQLVEEDFVAAVLDLAQPDVLTQICHGIASPRTRRLDVAGEKGLPLVIAPGASHFFFWPGPASTIPERYKDRPVHQHNPLVTGLKASDKEMVAMGRLMAQKANKARGPVAVVIPKRGFSELDRPEAVFYHPEGDRLLAEEVKKTVQSQVKVIEVDAHINDPSFSEEVLGVLDEMMTSSAARCSQS
;
A
#
# COMPACT_ATOMS: atom_id res chain seq x y z
N MET A 1 -14.30 -26.21 9.93
CA MET A 1 -13.11 -26.84 10.55
C MET A 1 -12.56 -25.86 11.56
N ALA A 2 -11.70 -26.28 12.50
CA ALA A 2 -11.04 -25.31 13.38
C ALA A 2 -10.04 -24.48 12.55
N CYS A 3 -9.99 -23.18 12.78
CA CYS A 3 -8.96 -22.29 12.24
C CYS A 3 -7.81 -22.17 13.25
N THR A 4 -6.62 -21.83 12.77
CA THR A 4 -5.45 -21.57 13.61
C THR A 4 -5.03 -20.10 13.47
N VAL A 5 -5.01 -19.34 14.56
CA VAL A 5 -4.54 -17.94 14.57
C VAL A 5 -3.16 -17.86 15.23
N ALA A 6 -2.17 -17.29 14.54
CA ALA A 6 -0.89 -16.97 15.19
C ALA A 6 -1.05 -15.78 16.13
N ILE A 7 -0.61 -15.91 17.37
CA ILE A 7 -0.60 -14.83 18.36
C ILE A 7 0.83 -14.46 18.67
N LEU A 8 1.24 -13.26 18.26
CA LEU A 8 2.56 -12.70 18.52
C LEU A 8 2.50 -11.77 19.73
N ALA A 9 3.30 -12.06 20.76
CA ALA A 9 3.36 -11.24 21.96
C ALA A 9 4.70 -11.39 22.70
N THR A 10 5.04 -10.40 23.54
CA THR A 10 6.15 -10.50 24.49
C THR A 10 5.64 -11.18 25.77
N LEU A 11 5.76 -12.51 25.88
CA LEU A 11 5.03 -13.27 26.92
C LEU A 11 5.54 -13.07 28.34
N ASP A 12 6.73 -12.49 28.48
CA ASP A 12 7.34 -12.05 29.73
C ASP A 12 6.63 -10.84 30.35
N THR A 13 5.95 -10.04 29.54
CA THR A 13 5.29 -8.79 29.94
C THR A 13 3.81 -8.75 29.61
N LYS A 14 3.36 -9.48 28.59
CA LYS A 14 1.99 -9.46 28.05
C LYS A 14 1.33 -10.84 28.03
N GLY A 15 1.81 -11.77 28.86
CA GLY A 15 1.28 -13.13 28.82
C GLY A 15 -0.10 -13.28 29.45
N GLU A 16 -0.53 -12.40 30.36
CA GLU A 16 -1.93 -12.39 30.83
C GLU A 16 -2.89 -11.97 29.72
N GLU A 17 -2.54 -10.91 28.99
CA GLU A 17 -3.28 -10.40 27.84
C GLU A 17 -3.32 -11.42 26.71
N ALA A 18 -2.16 -12.04 26.39
CA ALA A 18 -2.09 -13.10 25.40
C ALA A 18 -2.99 -14.27 25.80
N ARG A 19 -2.89 -14.78 27.04
CA ARG A 19 -3.73 -15.88 27.53
C ARG A 19 -5.23 -15.59 27.37
N TYR A 20 -5.66 -14.39 27.73
CA TYR A 20 -7.05 -13.98 27.58
C TYR A 20 -7.52 -14.04 26.11
N VAL A 21 -6.67 -13.63 25.16
CA VAL A 21 -6.96 -13.79 23.72
C VAL A 21 -7.05 -15.27 23.32
N LEU A 22 -6.15 -16.13 23.81
CA LEU A 22 -6.19 -17.57 23.53
C LEU A 22 -7.49 -18.22 24.02
N GLU A 23 -7.92 -17.87 25.23
CA GLU A 23 -9.17 -18.37 25.82
C GLU A 23 -10.38 -17.98 24.95
N ASN A 24 -10.47 -16.71 24.53
CA ASN A 24 -11.54 -16.24 23.64
C ASN A 24 -11.56 -16.96 22.29
N ILE A 25 -10.40 -17.28 21.71
CA ILE A 25 -10.30 -18.05 20.46
C ILE A 25 -10.73 -19.50 20.69
N ALA A 26 -10.29 -20.10 21.80
CA ALA A 26 -10.60 -21.49 22.16
C ALA A 26 -12.10 -21.69 22.47
N GLU A 27 -12.77 -20.72 23.11
CA GLU A 27 -14.21 -20.74 23.39
C GLU A 27 -15.06 -20.87 22.11
N ARG A 28 -14.52 -20.45 20.96
CA ARG A 28 -15.15 -20.61 19.63
C ARG A 28 -14.78 -21.91 18.91
N GLY A 29 -14.00 -22.78 19.54
CA GLY A 29 -13.55 -24.04 18.96
C GLY A 29 -12.41 -23.89 17.95
N HIS A 30 -11.63 -22.81 18.06
CA HIS A 30 -10.46 -22.56 17.22
C HIS A 30 -9.15 -22.73 18.00
N ARG A 31 -8.03 -22.69 17.27
CA ARG A 31 -6.70 -22.93 17.81
C ARG A 31 -5.86 -21.68 17.70
N SER A 32 -4.85 -21.60 18.57
CA SER A 32 -3.86 -20.55 18.54
C SER A 32 -2.46 -21.14 18.45
N LEU A 33 -1.59 -20.48 17.70
CA LEU A 33 -0.15 -20.75 17.66
C LEU A 33 0.55 -19.55 18.27
N VAL A 34 1.15 -19.71 19.45
CA VAL A 34 1.74 -18.58 20.19
C VAL A 34 3.21 -18.43 19.85
N ILE A 35 3.62 -17.24 19.45
CA ILE A 35 5.00 -16.88 19.12
C ILE A 35 5.50 -15.90 20.18
N ASP A 36 6.48 -16.31 20.99
CA ASP A 36 7.07 -15.47 22.02
C ASP A 36 8.18 -14.57 21.46
N CYS A 37 8.09 -13.27 21.73
CA CYS A 37 9.10 -12.28 21.35
C CYS A 37 9.69 -11.54 22.56
N GLY A 38 9.49 -12.03 23.78
CA GLY A 38 9.98 -11.42 25.01
C GLY A 38 11.51 -11.49 25.17
N VAL A 39 12.10 -10.41 25.70
CA VAL A 39 13.57 -10.26 25.90
C VAL A 39 13.95 -9.82 27.33
N LEU A 40 12.98 -9.62 28.22
CA LEU A 40 13.21 -9.08 29.57
C LEU A 40 13.16 -10.16 30.65
N GLY A 41 12.14 -11.03 30.58
CA GLY A 41 11.81 -11.96 31.65
C GLY A 41 11.53 -13.36 31.16
N LYS A 42 11.09 -14.26 32.05
CA LYS A 42 10.61 -15.58 31.64
C LYS A 42 9.18 -15.45 31.10
N PRO A 43 8.80 -16.19 30.05
CA PRO A 43 7.44 -16.18 29.55
C PRO A 43 6.47 -16.69 30.62
N SER A 44 5.32 -16.04 30.76
CA SER A 44 4.30 -16.40 31.76
C SER A 44 3.30 -17.47 31.28
N LEU A 45 3.43 -17.92 30.04
CA LEU A 45 2.77 -19.10 29.49
C LEU A 45 3.71 -19.82 28.50
N GLU A 46 3.44 -21.11 28.24
CA GLU A 46 4.23 -21.91 27.31
C GLU A 46 3.90 -21.52 25.85
N PRO A 47 4.87 -21.05 25.06
CA PRO A 47 4.64 -20.70 23.66
C PRO A 47 4.61 -21.93 22.76
N SER A 48 4.01 -21.80 21.58
CA SER A 48 4.14 -22.80 20.51
C SER A 48 5.47 -22.67 19.76
N ILE A 49 6.01 -21.46 19.70
CA ILE A 49 7.33 -21.13 19.16
C ILE A 49 8.04 -20.24 20.18
N SER A 50 9.17 -20.72 20.69
CA SER A 50 9.90 -20.05 21.76
C SER A 50 10.64 -18.80 21.27
N ARG A 51 10.94 -17.88 22.18
CA ARG A 51 11.77 -16.70 21.90
C ARG A 51 13.19 -17.07 21.45
N GLU A 52 13.72 -18.22 21.88
CA GLU A 52 15.00 -18.75 21.41
C GLU A 52 14.90 -19.15 19.92
N GLU A 53 13.80 -19.79 19.51
CA GLU A 53 13.54 -20.08 18.09
C GLU A 53 13.37 -18.80 17.27
N VAL A 54 12.72 -17.78 17.82
CA VAL A 54 12.58 -16.46 17.17
C VAL A 54 13.94 -15.78 16.99
N ALA A 55 14.77 -15.73 18.02
CA ALA A 55 16.13 -15.17 17.91
C ALA A 55 16.96 -15.93 16.87
N LYS A 56 16.88 -17.27 16.90
CA LYS A 56 17.60 -18.13 15.95
C LYS A 56 17.17 -17.90 14.51
N ALA A 57 15.88 -17.67 14.24
CA ALA A 57 15.39 -17.33 12.92
C ALA A 57 15.98 -16.00 12.39
N ALA A 58 16.38 -15.10 13.30
CA ALA A 58 17.08 -13.87 12.95
C ALA A 58 18.61 -14.04 12.78
N GLU A 59 19.13 -15.27 12.91
CA GLU A 59 20.56 -15.62 12.98
C GLU A 59 21.26 -15.07 14.24
N ALA A 60 20.54 -15.05 15.37
CA ALA A 60 21.05 -14.61 16.66
C ALA A 60 20.79 -15.66 17.76
N GLU A 61 21.60 -15.63 18.82
CA GLU A 61 21.34 -16.37 20.05
C GLU A 61 20.62 -15.45 21.05
N LEU A 62 19.65 -15.98 21.80
CA LEU A 62 18.82 -15.18 22.70
C LEU A 62 19.66 -14.43 23.75
N GLU A 63 20.65 -15.09 24.35
CA GLU A 63 21.54 -14.46 25.33
C GLU A 63 22.28 -13.25 24.73
N GLY A 64 22.64 -13.33 23.45
CA GLY A 64 23.25 -12.24 22.72
C GLY A 64 22.28 -11.08 22.51
N VAL A 65 21.02 -11.37 22.16
CA VAL A 65 19.96 -10.36 21.99
C VAL A 65 19.67 -9.63 23.31
N ILE A 66 19.58 -10.37 24.42
CA ILE A 66 19.37 -9.81 25.77
C ILE A 66 20.61 -9.00 26.20
N GLY A 67 21.81 -9.48 25.89
CA GLY A 67 23.08 -8.86 26.25
C GLY A 67 23.39 -7.53 25.54
N LEU A 68 22.61 -7.14 24.53
CA LEU A 68 22.79 -5.86 23.83
C LEU A 68 22.59 -4.64 24.75
N GLY A 69 21.76 -4.76 25.79
CA GLY A 69 21.43 -3.65 26.70
C GLY A 69 20.73 -2.47 26.00
N ASP A 70 20.22 -2.68 24.79
CA ASP A 70 19.58 -1.69 23.93
C ASP A 70 18.25 -2.29 23.44
N GLU A 71 17.15 -1.87 24.08
CA GLU A 71 15.82 -2.42 23.84
C GLU A 71 15.42 -2.32 22.37
N GLY A 72 15.80 -1.22 21.69
CA GLY A 72 15.48 -0.98 20.28
C GLY A 72 16.12 -2.03 19.37
N LYS A 73 17.42 -2.28 19.55
CA LYS A 73 18.15 -3.30 18.77
C LYS A 73 17.68 -4.71 19.09
N SER A 74 17.38 -5.00 20.35
CA SER A 74 16.84 -6.30 20.75
C SER A 74 15.50 -6.56 20.05
N ILE A 75 14.60 -5.57 20.03
CA ILE A 75 13.32 -5.68 19.35
C ILE A 75 13.47 -5.77 17.83
N GLU A 76 14.41 -5.06 17.21
CA GLU A 76 14.67 -5.17 15.77
C GLU A 76 15.04 -6.61 15.36
N LEU A 77 15.92 -7.27 16.12
CA LEU A 77 16.31 -8.66 15.88
C LEU A 77 15.12 -9.62 16.07
N MET A 78 14.37 -9.46 17.15
CA MET A 78 13.19 -10.29 17.39
C MET A 78 12.10 -10.07 16.33
N ALA A 79 11.93 -8.83 15.85
CA ALA A 79 11.01 -8.47 14.78
C ALA A 79 11.38 -9.13 13.44
N LYS A 80 12.69 -9.22 13.14
CA LYS A 80 13.21 -9.95 11.97
C LYS A 80 12.89 -11.45 12.08
N GLY A 81 13.18 -12.06 13.22
CA GLY A 81 12.89 -13.48 13.47
C GLY A 81 11.40 -13.80 13.38
N ALA A 82 10.56 -12.96 14.00
CA ALA A 82 9.11 -13.06 13.97
C ALA A 82 8.55 -12.98 12.54
N ALA A 83 9.09 -12.10 11.69
CA ALA A 83 8.69 -11.98 10.29
C ALA A 83 9.03 -13.23 9.47
N ILE A 84 10.23 -13.80 9.66
CA ILE A 84 10.65 -15.03 8.99
C ILE A 84 9.73 -16.20 9.38
N ILE A 85 9.49 -16.37 10.68
CA ILE A 85 8.62 -17.43 11.20
C ILE A 85 7.19 -17.26 10.70
N SER A 86 6.63 -16.06 10.82
CA SER A 86 5.24 -15.79 10.40
C SER A 86 5.03 -16.05 8.92
N SER A 87 6.01 -15.65 8.08
CA SER A 87 5.98 -15.92 6.65
C SER A 87 6.06 -17.41 6.34
N GLY A 88 6.96 -18.14 7.00
CA GLY A 88 7.06 -19.60 6.88
C GLY A 88 5.76 -20.32 7.27
N LEU A 89 5.14 -19.94 8.39
CA LEU A 89 3.85 -20.48 8.83
C LEU A 89 2.73 -20.22 7.82
N SER A 90 2.71 -19.05 7.19
CA SER A 90 1.74 -18.71 6.14
C SER A 90 1.95 -19.56 4.89
N VAL A 91 3.19 -19.69 4.41
CA VAL A 91 3.53 -20.46 3.21
C VAL A 91 3.21 -21.94 3.40
N GLU A 92 3.47 -22.48 4.59
CA GLU A 92 3.13 -23.86 4.97
C GLU A 92 1.62 -24.06 5.22
N GLY A 93 0.82 -23.00 5.19
CA GLY A 93 -0.63 -23.06 5.44
C GLY A 93 -0.98 -23.44 6.88
N LYS A 94 -0.07 -23.28 7.84
CA LYS A 94 -0.25 -23.62 9.26
C LYS A 94 -1.11 -22.62 10.02
N ILE A 95 -1.27 -21.42 9.49
CA ILE A 95 -2.10 -20.35 10.08
C ILE A 95 -3.18 -19.90 9.10
N ASP A 96 -4.28 -19.42 9.66
CA ASP A 96 -5.45 -18.86 8.96
C ASP A 96 -5.63 -17.37 9.27
N GLY A 97 -4.76 -16.81 10.11
CA GLY A 97 -4.69 -15.41 10.48
C GLY A 97 -3.57 -15.17 11.49
N ILE A 98 -3.19 -13.92 11.68
CA ILE A 98 -2.21 -13.48 12.67
C ILE A 98 -2.73 -12.27 13.44
N MET A 99 -2.47 -12.27 14.75
CA MET A 99 -2.75 -11.15 15.63
C MET A 99 -1.52 -10.83 16.49
N ALA A 100 -1.26 -9.55 16.69
CA ALA A 100 -0.27 -9.07 17.65
C ALA A 100 -0.88 -8.02 18.57
N LEU A 101 -0.31 -7.85 19.76
CA LEU A 101 -0.76 -6.87 20.75
C LEU A 101 0.41 -6.24 21.51
N GLY A 102 0.30 -4.95 21.84
CA GLY A 102 1.22 -4.31 22.76
C GLY A 102 1.33 -2.79 22.64
N GLY A 103 2.34 -2.25 23.32
CA GLY A 103 2.73 -0.85 23.23
C GLY A 103 3.52 -0.54 21.96
N SER A 104 4.36 0.50 21.97
CA SER A 104 5.21 0.86 20.83
C SER A 104 6.10 -0.30 20.36
N MET A 105 6.77 -0.99 21.30
CA MET A 105 7.67 -2.12 21.01
C MET A 105 6.92 -3.33 20.45
N GLY A 106 5.80 -3.71 21.07
CA GLY A 106 4.93 -4.78 20.57
C GLY A 106 4.32 -4.45 19.19
N THR A 107 4.04 -3.17 18.94
CA THR A 107 3.57 -2.70 17.64
C THR A 107 4.67 -2.82 16.58
N ALA A 108 5.92 -2.44 16.88
CA ALA A 108 7.03 -2.61 15.96
C ALA A 108 7.24 -4.09 15.58
N LEU A 109 7.16 -5.00 16.56
CA LEU A 109 7.21 -6.45 16.33
C LEU A 109 6.07 -6.92 15.41
N GLY A 110 4.82 -6.58 15.77
CA GLY A 110 3.63 -6.99 15.03
C GLY A 110 3.62 -6.47 13.59
N LEU A 111 3.99 -5.21 13.39
CA LEU A 111 4.11 -4.60 12.06
C LEU A 111 5.13 -5.34 11.19
N SER A 112 6.32 -5.60 11.73
CA SER A 112 7.35 -6.37 11.02
C SER A 112 6.86 -7.77 10.66
N ALA A 113 6.24 -8.47 11.62
CA ALA A 113 5.75 -9.84 11.42
C ALA A 113 4.65 -9.94 10.34
N MET A 114 3.81 -8.91 10.23
CA MET A 114 2.67 -8.89 9.32
C MET A 114 2.99 -8.30 7.95
N LYS A 115 4.02 -7.45 7.83
CA LYS A 115 4.31 -6.66 6.63
C LYS A 115 4.52 -7.50 5.36
N GLY A 116 5.22 -8.62 5.47
CA GLY A 116 5.54 -9.50 4.34
C GLY A 116 4.53 -10.62 4.09
N LEU A 117 3.41 -10.65 4.82
CA LEU A 117 2.40 -11.69 4.66
C LEU A 117 1.48 -11.39 3.46
N PRO A 118 0.99 -12.43 2.77
CA PRO A 118 0.24 -12.26 1.53
C PRO A 118 -1.06 -11.49 1.73
N LEU A 119 -1.46 -10.75 0.70
CA LEU A 119 -2.76 -10.10 0.62
C LEU A 119 -3.90 -11.12 0.82
N GLY A 120 -4.89 -10.75 1.62
CA GLY A 120 -6.05 -11.57 1.94
C GLY A 120 -5.91 -12.43 3.20
N LEU A 121 -4.69 -12.73 3.67
CA LEU A 121 -4.49 -13.37 4.98
C LEU A 121 -4.94 -12.40 6.09
N PRO A 122 -5.81 -12.81 7.03
CA PRO A 122 -6.21 -11.95 8.14
C PRO A 122 -5.03 -11.50 9.02
N LYS A 123 -4.87 -10.19 9.20
CA LYS A 123 -3.79 -9.56 9.99
C LYS A 123 -4.40 -8.50 10.92
N LEU A 124 -4.21 -8.63 12.24
CA LEU A 124 -4.75 -7.70 13.22
C LEU A 124 -3.70 -7.25 14.24
N MET A 125 -3.50 -5.95 14.36
CA MET A 125 -2.62 -5.34 15.38
C MET A 125 -3.47 -4.60 16.41
N VAL A 126 -3.37 -4.98 17.70
CA VAL A 126 -3.92 -4.19 18.81
C VAL A 126 -2.81 -3.34 19.43
N SER A 127 -2.86 -2.03 19.23
CA SER A 127 -1.76 -1.12 19.58
C SER A 127 -2.22 0.01 20.49
N THR A 128 -1.40 0.38 21.48
CA THR A 128 -1.62 1.64 22.23
C THR A 128 -1.17 2.88 21.45
N VAL A 129 -0.52 2.71 20.30
CA VAL A 129 0.02 3.78 19.45
C VAL A 129 -0.41 3.65 17.99
N GLY A 130 -1.50 2.91 17.71
CA GLY A 130 -1.91 2.49 16.36
C GLY A 130 -2.27 3.64 15.42
N PHE A 131 -2.78 4.75 15.96
CA PHE A 131 -3.07 5.97 15.19
C PHE A 131 -2.16 7.14 15.56
N SER A 132 -0.92 6.85 15.97
CA SER A 132 0.09 7.87 16.27
C SER A 132 0.95 8.21 15.03
N PRO A 133 1.65 9.36 15.02
CA PRO A 133 2.65 9.69 14.00
C PRO A 133 3.83 8.72 13.91
N TYR A 134 3.98 7.80 14.87
CA TYR A 134 5.03 6.77 14.82
C TYR A 134 4.75 5.72 13.73
N ILE A 135 3.48 5.54 13.36
CA ILE A 135 3.05 4.55 12.38
C ILE A 135 3.07 5.20 11.01
N THR A 136 4.13 4.91 10.25
CA THR A 136 4.24 5.38 8.87
C THR A 136 3.53 4.42 7.93
N PRO A 137 3.02 4.88 6.76
CA PRO A 137 2.44 3.99 5.77
C PRO A 137 3.34 2.78 5.48
N ASP A 138 4.64 3.02 5.28
CA ASP A 138 5.65 2.00 5.00
C ASP A 138 5.80 0.91 6.06
N SER A 139 5.41 1.16 7.30
CA SER A 139 5.44 0.15 8.36
C SER A 139 4.27 -0.84 8.28
N LEU A 140 3.20 -0.50 7.55
CA LEU A 140 1.96 -1.26 7.46
C LEU A 140 1.99 -2.30 6.34
N SER A 141 1.31 -3.43 6.58
CA SER A 141 0.78 -4.29 5.51
C SER A 141 -0.47 -3.62 4.90
N ILE A 142 -0.69 -3.75 3.59
CA ILE A 142 -1.71 -2.96 2.86
C ILE A 142 -3.16 -3.30 3.21
N ASP A 143 -3.41 -4.47 3.81
CA ASP A 143 -4.74 -5.00 4.12
C ASP A 143 -4.92 -5.37 5.60
N MET A 144 -4.03 -4.88 6.47
CA MET A 144 -4.13 -5.17 7.90
C MET A 144 -5.18 -4.33 8.62
N ILE A 145 -5.66 -4.85 9.74
CA ILE A 145 -6.50 -4.11 10.69
C ILE A 145 -5.62 -3.59 11.82
N MET A 146 -5.66 -2.28 12.04
CA MET A 146 -5.11 -1.63 13.23
C MET A 146 -6.25 -1.31 14.20
N MET A 147 -6.19 -1.86 15.42
CA MET A 147 -7.12 -1.59 16.51
C MET A 147 -6.41 -0.83 17.61
N GLN A 148 -6.87 0.39 17.90
CA GLN A 148 -6.33 1.19 19.00
C GLN A 148 -6.81 0.63 20.35
N SER A 149 -5.86 0.37 21.25
CA SER A 149 -6.16 0.16 22.66
C SER A 149 -6.39 1.51 23.34
N PRO A 150 -7.56 1.72 23.97
CA PRO A 150 -7.88 2.99 24.63
C PRO A 150 -7.11 3.19 25.96
N VAL A 151 -6.55 2.11 26.51
CA VAL A 151 -5.72 2.13 27.73
C VAL A 151 -4.41 1.39 27.47
N ASP A 152 -3.40 1.65 28.29
CA ASP A 152 -2.20 0.84 28.28
C ASP A 152 -2.50 -0.58 28.76
N MET A 153 -1.76 -1.56 28.24
CA MET A 153 -1.95 -2.97 28.56
C MET A 153 -1.09 -3.34 29.76
N TRP A 154 -1.50 -2.98 30.97
CA TRP A 154 -0.78 -3.34 32.20
C TRP A 154 -1.59 -4.37 32.99
N GLY A 155 -1.85 -5.52 32.36
CA GLY A 155 -2.75 -6.56 32.86
C GLY A 155 -4.20 -6.39 32.37
N LEU A 156 -5.09 -7.22 32.92
CA LEU A 156 -6.46 -7.38 32.45
C LEU A 156 -7.49 -6.56 33.23
N ASP A 157 -7.57 -5.26 32.97
CA ASP A 157 -8.69 -4.42 33.41
C ASP A 157 -9.94 -4.61 32.52
N PRO A 158 -11.13 -4.14 32.93
CA PRO A 158 -12.37 -4.31 32.14
C PRO A 158 -12.33 -3.73 30.72
N ILE A 159 -11.56 -2.66 30.50
CA ILE A 159 -11.40 -2.00 29.20
C ILE A 159 -10.45 -2.83 28.32
N THR A 160 -9.33 -3.29 28.87
CA THR A 160 -8.40 -4.19 28.16
C THR A 160 -9.08 -5.50 27.78
N LYS A 161 -9.82 -6.14 28.70
CA LYS A 161 -10.61 -7.35 28.41
C LYS A 161 -11.59 -7.13 27.26
N ARG A 162 -12.34 -6.03 27.27
CA ARG A 162 -13.29 -5.72 26.19
C ARG A 162 -12.58 -5.56 24.84
N THR A 163 -11.48 -4.81 24.82
CA THR A 163 -10.71 -4.55 23.60
C THR A 163 -10.12 -5.83 23.03
N LEU A 164 -9.44 -6.63 23.86
CA LEU A 164 -8.82 -7.89 23.45
C LEU A 164 -9.86 -8.94 23.06
N GLY A 165 -11.01 -8.98 23.75
CA GLY A 165 -12.14 -9.84 23.37
C GLY A 165 -12.65 -9.51 21.97
N TYR A 166 -12.88 -8.23 21.66
CA TYR A 166 -13.29 -7.82 20.30
C TYR A 166 -12.24 -8.15 19.25
N ALA A 167 -10.96 -7.93 19.55
CA ALA A 167 -9.86 -8.28 18.65
C ALA A 167 -9.83 -9.80 18.37
N ALA A 168 -9.94 -10.63 19.41
CA ALA A 168 -9.99 -12.09 19.30
C ALA A 168 -11.18 -12.55 18.44
N MET A 169 -12.37 -11.97 18.65
CA MET A 169 -13.56 -12.26 17.83
C MET A 169 -13.37 -11.84 16.37
N ALA A 170 -12.82 -10.65 16.13
CA ALA A 170 -12.61 -10.11 14.79
C ALA A 170 -11.64 -10.98 13.98
N ILE A 171 -10.45 -11.29 14.52
CA ILE A 171 -9.46 -12.11 13.82
C ILE A 171 -9.98 -13.53 13.57
N THR A 172 -10.71 -14.09 14.53
CA THR A 172 -11.32 -15.42 14.39
C THR A 172 -12.33 -15.47 13.25
N ALA A 173 -13.26 -14.51 13.19
CA ALA A 173 -14.26 -14.45 12.12
C ALA A 173 -13.63 -14.26 10.73
N MET A 174 -12.56 -13.46 10.65
CA MET A 174 -11.78 -13.31 9.41
C MET A 174 -11.09 -14.61 9.01
N ALA A 175 -10.48 -15.33 9.97
CA ALA A 175 -9.84 -16.62 9.73
C ALA A 175 -10.85 -17.69 9.26
N GLU A 176 -12.04 -17.73 9.85
CA GLU A 176 -13.14 -18.60 9.40
C GLU A 176 -13.51 -18.31 7.93
N ARG A 177 -13.57 -17.04 7.54
CA ARG A 177 -13.86 -16.64 6.15
C ARG A 177 -12.74 -17.04 5.21
N TYR A 178 -11.48 -16.76 5.59
CA TYR A 178 -10.30 -17.12 4.80
C TYR A 178 -10.22 -18.63 4.54
N GLN A 179 -10.49 -19.45 5.57
CA GLN A 179 -10.54 -20.90 5.42
C GLN A 179 -11.67 -21.35 4.48
N LYS A 180 -12.87 -20.73 4.56
CA LYS A 180 -14.00 -21.02 3.65
C LYS A 180 -13.70 -20.66 2.20
N GLN A 181 -12.80 -19.72 1.96
CA GLN A 181 -12.28 -19.39 0.63
C GLN A 181 -11.10 -20.29 0.22
N HIS A 182 -10.94 -21.45 0.88
CA HIS A 182 -9.88 -22.43 0.65
C HIS A 182 -8.46 -21.84 0.76
N LYS A 183 -8.28 -20.81 1.59
CA LYS A 183 -7.02 -20.06 1.68
C LYS A 183 -6.54 -19.55 0.31
N SER A 184 -7.48 -19.31 -0.61
CA SER A 184 -7.17 -18.83 -1.96
C SER A 184 -6.60 -17.43 -1.86
N ILE A 185 -5.32 -17.30 -2.24
CA ILE A 185 -4.71 -16.00 -2.51
C ILE A 185 -5.26 -15.38 -3.80
N ARG A 186 -5.89 -16.18 -4.67
CA ARG A 186 -6.47 -15.71 -5.93
C ARG A 186 -7.72 -14.90 -5.62
N ILE A 187 -7.62 -13.59 -5.85
CA ILE A 187 -8.66 -12.59 -5.56
C ILE A 187 -9.74 -12.59 -6.63
N THR A 188 -9.38 -12.92 -7.88
CA THR A 188 -10.29 -12.99 -9.03
C THR A 188 -9.92 -14.11 -10.02
N GLU A 189 -10.92 -14.62 -10.71
CA GLU A 189 -10.76 -15.55 -11.83
C GLU A 189 -10.36 -14.85 -13.14
N LYS A 190 -10.75 -13.57 -13.31
CA LYS A 190 -10.52 -12.77 -14.52
C LYS A 190 -9.18 -12.03 -14.45
N PRO A 191 -8.60 -11.63 -15.60
CA PRO A 191 -7.41 -10.76 -15.57
C PRO A 191 -7.77 -9.43 -14.90
N LEU A 192 -6.99 -9.03 -13.90
CA LEU A 192 -7.20 -7.81 -13.14
C LEU A 192 -6.46 -6.63 -13.79
N ILE A 193 -7.16 -5.52 -13.99
CA ILE A 193 -6.58 -4.25 -14.45
C ILE A 193 -6.49 -3.30 -13.25
N GLY A 194 -5.30 -2.78 -12.98
CA GLY A 194 -5.11 -1.74 -11.97
C GLY A 194 -5.22 -0.34 -12.57
N ILE A 195 -6.01 0.54 -11.97
CA ILE A 195 -6.19 1.94 -12.42
C ILE A 195 -5.87 2.90 -11.28
N THR A 196 -4.98 3.88 -11.48
CA THR A 196 -4.77 4.97 -10.50
C THR A 196 -5.74 6.12 -10.75
N THR A 197 -6.21 6.77 -9.69
CA THR A 197 -7.10 7.94 -9.75
C THR A 197 -7.02 8.83 -8.51
N LEU A 198 -7.63 10.00 -8.60
CA LEU A 198 -8.13 10.77 -7.45
C LEU A 198 -9.64 10.62 -7.27
N GLY A 199 -10.18 11.23 -6.20
CA GLY A 199 -11.62 11.40 -6.02
C GLY A 199 -12.28 12.21 -7.16
N THR A 200 -13.60 12.11 -7.25
CA THR A 200 -14.41 12.70 -8.33
C THR A 200 -14.31 14.23 -8.43
N ALA A 201 -13.86 14.89 -7.36
CA ALA A 201 -13.55 16.32 -7.37
C ALA A 201 -12.36 16.70 -8.30
N ALA A 202 -11.54 15.73 -8.71
CA ALA A 202 -10.41 15.94 -9.62
C ALA A 202 -10.45 15.03 -10.85
N CYS A 203 -10.74 13.73 -10.67
CA CYS A 203 -10.67 12.72 -11.72
C CYS A 203 -11.98 11.92 -11.81
N THR A 204 -12.59 11.88 -13.00
CA THR A 204 -13.87 11.19 -13.25
C THR A 204 -13.79 10.16 -14.39
N TYR A 205 -12.66 10.05 -15.09
CA TYR A 205 -12.45 9.07 -16.17
C TYR A 205 -12.72 7.62 -15.75
N VAL A 206 -12.54 7.27 -14.48
CA VAL A 206 -12.83 5.92 -13.96
C VAL A 206 -14.30 5.53 -14.20
N SER A 207 -15.23 6.48 -14.10
CA SER A 207 -16.66 6.25 -14.36
C SER A 207 -16.95 5.81 -15.79
N TYR A 208 -16.07 6.16 -16.74
CA TYR A 208 -16.15 5.77 -18.15
C TYR A 208 -15.33 4.51 -18.44
N ILE A 209 -14.08 4.45 -17.98
CA ILE A 209 -13.16 3.35 -18.28
C ILE A 209 -13.61 2.04 -17.63
N LYS A 210 -13.99 2.05 -16.34
CA LYS A 210 -14.26 0.82 -15.59
C LYS A 210 -15.39 -0.02 -16.20
N PRO A 211 -16.58 0.53 -16.52
CA PRO A 211 -17.64 -0.25 -17.16
C PRO A 211 -17.25 -0.82 -18.53
N LEU A 212 -16.36 -0.14 -19.26
CA LEU A 212 -15.90 -0.58 -20.57
C LEU A 212 -14.87 -1.71 -20.49
N LEU A 213 -14.05 -1.74 -19.42
CA LEU A 213 -13.17 -2.87 -19.12
C LEU A 213 -13.95 -4.09 -18.63
N GLU A 214 -14.95 -3.89 -17.77
CA GLU A 214 -15.80 -4.98 -17.29
C GLU A 214 -16.57 -5.66 -18.43
N LYS A 215 -17.01 -4.89 -19.43
CA LYS A 215 -17.59 -5.43 -20.68
C LYS A 215 -16.61 -6.25 -21.52
N ARG A 216 -15.30 -6.03 -21.36
CA ARG A 216 -14.21 -6.79 -21.99
C ARG A 216 -13.78 -8.01 -21.15
N ASP A 217 -14.55 -8.35 -20.11
CA ASP A 217 -14.28 -9.47 -19.21
C ASP A 217 -13.02 -9.31 -18.35
N TYR A 218 -12.67 -8.07 -18.01
CA TYR A 218 -11.67 -7.75 -17.00
C TYR A 218 -12.30 -7.45 -15.65
N ASP A 219 -11.62 -7.84 -14.58
CA ASP A 219 -11.86 -7.24 -13.27
C ASP A 219 -11.02 -5.98 -13.13
N VAL A 220 -11.50 -5.01 -12.34
CA VAL A 220 -10.86 -3.68 -12.23
C VAL A 220 -10.68 -3.30 -10.77
N ALA A 221 -9.43 -3.07 -10.38
CA ALA A 221 -9.08 -2.46 -9.09
C ALA A 221 -8.70 -1.00 -9.29
N VAL A 222 -9.37 -0.11 -8.56
CA VAL A 222 -9.15 1.35 -8.63
C VAL A 222 -8.39 1.78 -7.37
N PHE A 223 -7.26 2.45 -7.56
CA PHE A 223 -6.36 2.88 -6.50
C PHE A 223 -6.38 4.38 -6.35
N HIS A 224 -6.79 4.85 -5.19
CA HIS A 224 -6.73 6.26 -4.82
C HIS A 224 -5.30 6.64 -4.41
N VAL A 225 -4.68 7.62 -5.08
CA VAL A 225 -3.24 7.94 -4.92
C VAL A 225 -2.96 9.40 -4.49
N PRO A 226 -3.58 9.93 -3.42
CA PRO A 226 -3.52 11.36 -3.11
C PRO A 226 -2.19 11.86 -2.52
N GLU A 227 -1.34 11.02 -1.97
CA GLU A 227 -0.20 11.49 -1.16
C GLU A 227 1.06 10.67 -1.39
N VAL A 228 2.21 11.19 -0.97
CA VAL A 228 3.48 10.45 -1.01
C VAL A 228 3.29 9.12 -0.27
N GLU A 229 3.68 8.02 -0.90
CA GLU A 229 3.59 6.68 -0.30
C GLU A 229 2.15 6.30 0.11
N SER A 230 1.14 6.84 -0.60
CA SER A 230 -0.25 6.51 -0.33
C SER A 230 -0.45 4.99 -0.30
N LEU A 231 -1.38 4.54 0.56
CA LEU A 231 -1.72 3.11 0.64
C LEU A 231 -2.19 2.57 -0.71
N GLY A 232 -2.86 3.38 -1.54
CA GLY A 232 -3.26 2.97 -2.90
C GLY A 232 -2.06 2.74 -3.82
N SER A 233 -1.06 3.63 -3.78
CA SER A 233 0.20 3.51 -4.53
C SER A 233 0.96 2.24 -4.17
N ARG A 234 1.01 1.92 -2.87
CA ARG A 234 1.66 0.72 -2.34
C ARG A 234 0.87 -0.55 -2.69
N ALA A 235 -0.45 -0.52 -2.54
CA ALA A 235 -1.31 -1.64 -2.90
C ALA A 235 -1.20 -2.02 -4.37
N LEU A 236 -1.23 -1.04 -5.30
CA LEU A 236 -1.00 -1.31 -6.72
C LEU A 236 0.38 -1.94 -6.96
N THR A 237 1.42 -1.39 -6.33
CA THR A 237 2.79 -1.89 -6.50
C THR A 237 2.91 -3.33 -6.04
N GLN A 238 2.41 -3.65 -4.85
CA GLN A 238 2.45 -5.00 -4.27
C GLN A 238 1.66 -6.00 -5.12
N LEU A 239 0.46 -5.63 -5.60
CA LEU A 239 -0.35 -6.48 -6.48
C LEU A 239 0.36 -6.80 -7.81
N VAL A 240 1.14 -5.87 -8.34
CA VAL A 240 1.99 -6.11 -9.51
C VAL A 240 3.19 -7.00 -9.17
N GLU A 241 3.83 -6.81 -8.01
CA GLU A 241 4.95 -7.66 -7.55
C GLU A 241 4.52 -9.11 -7.34
N GLU A 242 3.30 -9.32 -6.83
CA GLU A 242 2.67 -10.61 -6.57
C GLU A 242 1.96 -11.21 -7.80
N ASP A 243 2.13 -10.62 -8.99
CA ASP A 243 1.60 -11.10 -10.29
C ASP A 243 0.06 -11.22 -10.34
N PHE A 244 -0.66 -10.42 -9.54
CA PHE A 244 -2.13 -10.37 -9.57
C PHE A 244 -2.70 -9.52 -10.71
N VAL A 245 -1.90 -8.61 -11.27
CA VAL A 245 -2.35 -7.60 -12.24
C VAL A 245 -1.88 -7.96 -13.63
N ALA A 246 -2.80 -7.95 -14.60
CA ALA A 246 -2.53 -8.24 -16.01
C ALA A 246 -2.04 -7.01 -16.78
N ALA A 247 -2.52 -5.82 -16.41
CA ALA A 247 -2.07 -4.54 -16.98
C ALA A 247 -2.37 -3.37 -16.03
N VAL A 248 -1.67 -2.26 -16.21
CA VAL A 248 -1.82 -1.06 -15.38
C VAL A 248 -2.17 0.14 -16.25
N LEU A 249 -3.28 0.80 -15.91
CA LEU A 249 -3.64 2.14 -16.37
C LEU A 249 -3.25 3.13 -15.28
N ASP A 250 -2.01 3.60 -15.36
CA ASP A 250 -1.42 4.52 -14.41
C ASP A 250 -1.75 5.97 -14.79
N LEU A 251 -2.99 6.38 -14.56
CA LEU A 251 -3.55 7.61 -15.13
C LEU A 251 -3.43 8.83 -14.21
N ALA A 252 -3.19 8.66 -12.91
CA ALA A 252 -2.99 9.76 -11.95
C ALA A 252 -1.66 9.66 -11.22
N GLN A 253 -0.97 10.80 -11.08
CA GLN A 253 0.38 10.89 -10.48
C GLN A 253 0.59 11.98 -9.40
N PRO A 254 -0.41 12.41 -8.62
CA PRO A 254 -0.19 13.46 -7.61
C PRO A 254 0.72 12.99 -6.47
N ASP A 255 0.75 11.69 -6.13
CA ASP A 255 1.70 11.09 -5.20
C ASP A 255 3.15 11.25 -5.68
N VAL A 256 3.40 10.99 -6.97
CA VAL A 256 4.72 11.14 -7.61
C VAL A 256 5.12 12.62 -7.67
N LEU A 257 4.19 13.52 -8.03
CA LEU A 257 4.47 14.96 -8.01
C LEU A 257 4.79 15.45 -6.58
N THR A 258 4.08 14.95 -5.57
CA THR A 258 4.32 15.33 -4.17
C THR A 258 5.75 14.97 -3.73
N GLN A 259 6.29 13.83 -4.19
CA GLN A 259 7.69 13.45 -3.94
C GLN A 259 8.67 14.48 -4.50
N ILE A 260 8.45 14.91 -5.75
CA ILE A 260 9.27 15.93 -6.42
C ILE A 260 9.20 17.24 -5.63
N CYS A 261 7.99 17.73 -5.34
CA CYS A 261 7.79 19.02 -4.70
C CYS A 261 8.37 19.05 -3.27
N HIS A 262 8.19 17.98 -2.50
CA HIS A 262 8.71 17.91 -1.12
C HIS A 262 10.21 17.66 -1.05
N GLY A 263 10.86 17.34 -2.18
CA GLY A 263 12.26 16.92 -2.21
C GLY A 263 12.47 15.55 -1.57
N ILE A 264 11.41 14.74 -1.49
CA ILE A 264 11.46 13.40 -0.92
C ILE A 264 11.80 12.46 -2.06
N ALA A 265 13.07 12.05 -2.15
CA ALA A 265 13.39 10.86 -2.90
C ALA A 265 12.86 9.67 -2.10
N SER A 266 11.76 9.06 -2.53
CA SER A 266 11.37 7.74 -2.01
C SER A 266 11.91 6.67 -2.95
N PRO A 267 13.08 6.05 -2.64
CA PRO A 267 13.52 4.86 -3.37
C PRO A 267 12.56 3.67 -3.14
N ARG A 268 11.54 3.82 -2.27
CA ARG A 268 10.67 2.76 -1.78
C ARG A 268 9.36 2.67 -2.57
N THR A 269 8.88 3.77 -3.16
CA THR A 269 7.74 3.68 -4.10
C THR A 269 8.24 3.28 -5.48
N ARG A 270 8.06 2.01 -5.85
CA ARG A 270 8.28 1.52 -7.23
C ARG A 270 7.14 1.92 -8.18
N ARG A 271 6.45 3.03 -7.88
CA ARG A 271 5.45 3.69 -8.71
C ARG A 271 6.04 4.03 -10.08
N LEU A 272 5.26 3.80 -11.13
CA LEU A 272 5.65 3.86 -12.55
C LEU A 272 6.75 2.88 -13.00
N ASP A 273 7.57 2.32 -12.09
CA ASP A 273 8.63 1.36 -12.42
C ASP A 273 8.09 -0.07 -12.53
N VAL A 274 7.39 -0.54 -11.50
CA VAL A 274 7.17 -1.97 -11.24
C VAL A 274 6.46 -2.71 -12.37
N ALA A 275 5.42 -2.10 -12.96
CA ALA A 275 4.63 -2.70 -14.03
C ALA A 275 5.47 -2.82 -15.31
N GLY A 276 6.20 -1.76 -15.65
CA GLY A 276 7.12 -1.76 -16.79
C GLY A 276 8.25 -2.78 -16.61
N GLU A 277 8.86 -2.84 -15.43
CA GLU A 277 9.95 -3.77 -15.11
C GLU A 277 9.50 -5.25 -15.12
N LYS A 278 8.25 -5.52 -14.71
CA LYS A 278 7.59 -6.84 -14.84
C LYS A 278 7.17 -7.16 -16.28
N GLY A 279 7.24 -6.20 -17.20
CA GLY A 279 6.87 -6.39 -18.60
C GLY A 279 5.37 -6.36 -18.85
N LEU A 280 4.56 -5.89 -17.90
CA LEU A 280 3.12 -5.73 -18.07
C LEU A 280 2.82 -4.57 -19.03
N PRO A 281 1.72 -4.65 -19.81
CA PRO A 281 1.16 -3.50 -20.49
C PRO A 281 0.92 -2.34 -19.52
N LEU A 282 1.53 -1.20 -19.82
CA LEU A 282 1.52 -0.02 -18.97
C LEU A 282 1.11 1.22 -19.77
N VAL A 283 -0.04 1.80 -19.43
CA VAL A 283 -0.48 3.09 -19.97
C VAL A 283 -0.31 4.14 -18.89
N ILE A 284 0.45 5.19 -19.16
CA ILE A 284 0.73 6.29 -18.23
C ILE A 284 0.01 7.55 -18.71
N ALA A 285 -0.61 8.30 -17.80
CA ALA A 285 -1.14 9.64 -18.08
C ALA A 285 -0.79 10.65 -16.97
N PRO A 286 -0.79 11.96 -17.25
CA PRO A 286 -0.39 13.00 -16.29
C PRO A 286 -1.54 13.45 -15.37
N GLY A 287 -2.54 12.60 -15.09
CA GLY A 287 -3.69 12.99 -14.30
C GLY A 287 -3.31 13.56 -12.94
N ALA A 288 -3.92 14.69 -12.59
CA ALA A 288 -3.62 15.47 -11.38
C ALA A 288 -2.13 15.83 -11.17
N SER A 289 -1.30 15.83 -12.22
CA SER A 289 0.15 16.11 -12.12
C SER A 289 0.50 17.60 -12.14
N HIS A 290 -0.46 18.49 -11.84
CA HIS A 290 -0.29 19.95 -11.77
C HIS A 290 -0.52 20.52 -10.36
N PHE A 291 -0.84 19.65 -9.39
CA PHE A 291 -0.93 20.02 -7.98
C PHE A 291 -0.55 18.84 -7.08
N PHE A 292 -0.11 19.16 -5.87
CA PHE A 292 0.29 18.18 -4.86
C PHE A 292 -0.41 18.47 -3.55
N PHE A 293 -0.44 17.50 -2.65
CA PHE A 293 -1.17 17.60 -1.41
C PHE A 293 -0.27 17.89 -0.21
N TRP A 294 -0.78 18.72 0.70
CA TRP A 294 -0.23 19.00 2.01
C TRP A 294 -1.16 18.48 3.09
N PRO A 295 -0.64 17.73 4.09
CA PRO A 295 -1.44 17.26 5.21
C PRO A 295 -1.78 18.41 6.15
N GLY A 296 -3.07 18.68 6.28
CA GLY A 296 -3.63 19.69 7.16
C GLY A 296 -4.18 20.94 6.44
N PRO A 297 -4.60 21.94 7.23
CA PRO A 297 -5.17 23.17 6.71
C PRO A 297 -4.10 24.06 6.07
N ALA A 298 -4.53 25.01 5.24
CA ALA A 298 -3.63 25.94 4.56
C ALA A 298 -2.70 26.73 5.51
N SER A 299 -3.10 26.92 6.77
CA SER A 299 -2.30 27.61 7.79
C SER A 299 -1.05 26.85 8.24
N THR A 300 -0.93 25.55 7.95
CA THR A 300 0.28 24.76 8.27
C THR A 300 1.24 24.64 7.10
N ILE A 301 0.94 25.26 5.96
CA ILE A 301 1.80 25.23 4.77
C ILE A 301 3.13 25.95 5.06
N PRO A 302 4.28 25.33 4.76
CA PRO A 302 5.59 25.93 4.97
C PRO A 302 5.79 27.21 4.15
N GLU A 303 6.58 28.15 4.69
CA GLU A 303 6.89 29.45 4.08
C GLU A 303 7.35 29.35 2.62
N ARG A 304 8.09 28.28 2.26
CA ARG A 304 8.56 28.03 0.88
C ARG A 304 7.44 27.84 -0.15
N TYR A 305 6.21 27.59 0.27
CA TYR A 305 5.04 27.42 -0.60
C TYR A 305 3.94 28.46 -0.37
N LYS A 306 4.14 29.47 0.49
CA LYS A 306 3.07 30.40 0.89
C LYS A 306 2.43 31.16 -0.29
N ASP A 307 3.21 31.43 -1.34
CA ASP A 307 2.78 32.22 -2.49
C ASP A 307 2.15 31.35 -3.60
N ARG A 308 2.01 30.04 -3.36
CA ARG A 308 1.36 29.12 -4.28
C ARG A 308 -0.15 29.34 -4.25
N PRO A 309 -0.85 29.26 -5.39
CA PRO A 309 -2.28 29.02 -5.38
C PRO A 309 -2.58 27.75 -4.58
N VAL A 310 -3.52 27.85 -3.65
CA VAL A 310 -3.94 26.75 -2.77
C VAL A 310 -5.43 26.48 -2.90
N HIS A 311 -5.81 25.23 -2.69
CA HIS A 311 -7.20 24.81 -2.60
C HIS A 311 -7.38 23.93 -1.37
N GLN A 312 -8.04 24.44 -0.34
CA GLN A 312 -8.36 23.63 0.84
C GLN A 312 -9.47 22.65 0.47
N HIS A 313 -9.09 21.39 0.24
CA HIS A 313 -10.02 20.34 -0.19
C HIS A 313 -10.96 19.95 0.96
N ASN A 314 -10.40 19.80 2.16
CA ASN A 314 -11.15 19.54 3.39
C ASN A 314 -10.29 19.95 4.63
N PRO A 315 -10.77 19.78 5.89
CA PRO A 315 -9.99 20.14 7.08
C PRO A 315 -8.66 19.38 7.24
N LEU A 316 -8.51 18.21 6.62
CA LEU A 316 -7.35 17.32 6.74
C LEU A 316 -6.34 17.51 5.61
N VAL A 317 -6.72 18.11 4.48
CA VAL A 317 -5.92 18.09 3.25
C VAL A 317 -6.08 19.39 2.45
N THR A 318 -4.96 19.96 2.04
CA THR A 318 -4.88 21.15 1.17
C THR A 318 -4.06 20.84 -0.10
N GLY A 319 -4.57 21.20 -1.28
CA GLY A 319 -3.84 21.10 -2.54
C GLY A 319 -3.04 22.38 -2.83
N LEU A 320 -1.87 22.24 -3.45
CA LEU A 320 -0.99 23.33 -3.86
C LEU A 320 -0.61 23.17 -5.33
N LYS A 321 -0.67 24.26 -6.09
CA LYS A 321 -0.30 24.27 -7.51
C LYS A 321 1.20 24.06 -7.71
N ALA A 322 1.57 23.18 -8.64
CA ALA A 322 2.95 22.98 -9.07
C ALA A 322 3.48 24.18 -9.89
N SER A 323 4.79 24.41 -9.86
CA SER A 323 5.51 25.34 -10.74
C SER A 323 5.85 24.67 -12.05
N ASP A 324 6.17 25.49 -13.06
CA ASP A 324 6.78 25.09 -14.33
C ASP A 324 7.99 24.16 -14.13
N LYS A 325 8.85 24.45 -13.14
CA LYS A 325 10.02 23.62 -12.83
C LYS A 325 9.62 22.24 -12.34
N GLU A 326 8.60 22.15 -11.50
CA GLU A 326 8.06 20.89 -10.99
C GLU A 326 7.31 20.12 -12.10
N MET A 327 6.60 20.82 -13.00
CA MET A 327 5.96 20.22 -14.19
C MET A 327 6.98 19.58 -15.13
N VAL A 328 8.09 20.28 -15.43
CA VAL A 328 9.21 19.74 -16.22
C VAL A 328 9.86 18.56 -15.50
N ALA A 329 10.13 18.68 -14.20
CA ALA A 329 10.70 17.57 -13.42
C ALA A 329 9.78 16.33 -13.43
N MET A 330 8.47 16.54 -13.38
CA MET A 330 7.48 15.47 -13.45
C MET A 330 7.46 14.79 -14.82
N GLY A 331 7.41 15.56 -15.91
CA GLY A 331 7.48 15.01 -17.26
C GLY A 331 8.76 14.21 -17.51
N ARG A 332 9.91 14.71 -17.02
CA ARG A 332 11.19 13.99 -17.07
C ARG A 332 11.13 12.68 -16.29
N LEU A 333 10.62 12.69 -15.07
CA LEU A 333 10.54 11.49 -14.24
C LEU A 333 9.62 10.44 -14.86
N MET A 334 8.43 10.84 -15.33
CA MET A 334 7.50 9.94 -16.03
C MET A 334 8.17 9.25 -17.22
N ALA A 335 8.86 10.01 -18.08
CA ALA A 335 9.57 9.46 -19.23
C ALA A 335 10.72 8.53 -18.83
N GLN A 336 11.52 8.91 -17.81
CA GLN A 336 12.61 8.06 -17.30
C GLN A 336 12.10 6.73 -16.74
N LYS A 337 10.96 6.73 -16.06
CA LYS A 337 10.31 5.51 -15.55
C LYS A 337 9.80 4.65 -16.71
N ALA A 338 9.09 5.25 -17.66
CA ALA A 338 8.59 4.56 -18.85
C ALA A 338 9.72 3.90 -19.67
N ASN A 339 10.88 4.56 -19.80
CA ASN A 339 12.04 4.02 -20.53
C ASN A 339 12.58 2.71 -19.95
N LYS A 340 12.32 2.40 -18.68
CA LYS A 340 12.76 1.15 -18.04
C LYS A 340 11.83 -0.03 -18.33
N ALA A 341 10.69 0.20 -18.98
CA ALA A 341 9.74 -0.86 -19.27
C ALA A 341 10.34 -1.93 -20.18
N ARG A 342 10.11 -3.19 -19.81
CA ARG A 342 10.48 -4.38 -20.60
C ARG A 342 9.35 -4.86 -21.51
N GLY A 343 8.12 -4.41 -21.23
CA GLY A 343 6.91 -4.70 -21.98
C GLY A 343 6.35 -3.47 -22.70
N PRO A 344 5.15 -3.58 -23.33
CA PRO A 344 4.51 -2.46 -23.99
C PRO A 344 4.22 -1.32 -23.02
N VAL A 345 4.62 -0.11 -23.42
CA VAL A 345 4.40 1.10 -22.63
C VAL A 345 3.98 2.26 -23.53
N ALA A 346 3.01 3.04 -23.06
CA ALA A 346 2.60 4.27 -23.71
C ALA A 346 2.36 5.38 -22.69
N VAL A 347 2.65 6.62 -23.10
CA VAL A 347 2.27 7.82 -22.37
C VAL A 347 1.18 8.54 -23.17
N VAL A 348 -0.02 8.65 -22.60
CA VAL A 348 -1.19 9.28 -23.21
C VAL A 348 -1.42 10.63 -22.53
N ILE A 349 -1.32 11.71 -23.31
CA ILE A 349 -1.29 13.09 -22.82
C ILE A 349 -2.56 13.82 -23.29
N PRO A 350 -3.49 14.17 -22.38
CA PRO A 350 -4.64 15.02 -22.72
C PRO A 350 -4.19 16.48 -22.88
N LYS A 351 -4.57 17.13 -23.98
CA LYS A 351 -4.16 18.52 -24.31
C LYS A 351 -4.99 19.60 -23.63
N ARG A 352 -6.13 19.27 -23.03
CA ARG A 352 -7.08 20.26 -22.50
C ARG A 352 -7.19 20.28 -20.97
N GLY A 353 -6.25 19.65 -20.27
CA GLY A 353 -6.12 19.67 -18.81
C GLY A 353 -6.09 18.28 -18.18
N PHE A 354 -5.49 18.22 -16.99
CA PHE A 354 -5.13 17.00 -16.29
C PHE A 354 -6.03 16.68 -15.08
N SER A 355 -6.97 17.55 -14.71
CA SER A 355 -7.99 17.30 -13.68
C SER A 355 -9.10 18.35 -13.74
N GLU A 356 -10.23 18.14 -13.05
CA GLU A 356 -11.27 19.16 -12.92
C GLU A 356 -10.75 20.50 -12.35
N LEU A 357 -9.67 20.49 -11.55
CA LEU A 357 -9.04 21.71 -11.01
C LEU A 357 -8.16 22.45 -12.03
N ASP A 358 -8.03 21.89 -13.23
CA ASP A 358 -7.21 22.37 -14.35
C ASP A 358 -8.07 22.66 -15.60
N ARG A 359 -9.35 22.93 -15.39
CA ARG A 359 -10.21 23.53 -16.42
C ARG A 359 -9.96 25.04 -16.50
N PRO A 360 -10.29 25.69 -17.63
CA PRO A 360 -10.31 27.15 -17.69
C PRO A 360 -11.03 27.76 -16.48
N GLU A 361 -10.42 28.78 -15.87
CA GLU A 361 -10.90 29.49 -14.66
C GLU A 361 -10.80 28.70 -13.34
N ALA A 362 -10.44 27.41 -13.36
CA ALA A 362 -10.22 26.65 -12.14
C ALA A 362 -8.93 27.08 -11.42
N VAL A 363 -8.86 26.82 -10.11
CA VAL A 363 -7.80 27.28 -9.21
C VAL A 363 -6.39 26.85 -9.66
N PHE A 364 -6.26 25.69 -10.30
CA PHE A 364 -4.99 25.16 -10.77
C PHE A 364 -4.81 25.20 -12.28
N TYR A 365 -5.71 25.86 -13.03
CA TYR A 365 -5.61 25.99 -14.49
C TYR A 365 -4.23 26.44 -14.95
N HIS A 366 -3.53 25.61 -15.71
CA HIS A 366 -2.15 25.87 -16.08
C HIS A 366 -1.71 25.31 -17.44
N PRO A 367 -2.27 25.82 -18.55
CA PRO A 367 -2.01 25.27 -19.88
C PRO A 367 -0.52 25.32 -20.29
N GLU A 368 0.23 26.30 -19.79
CA GLU A 368 1.68 26.37 -20.03
C GLU A 368 2.45 25.28 -19.28
N GLY A 369 2.12 25.03 -18.01
CA GLY A 369 2.71 23.94 -17.25
C GLY A 369 2.42 22.56 -17.87
N ASP A 370 1.21 22.35 -18.35
CA ASP A 370 0.81 21.12 -19.03
C ASP A 370 1.61 20.91 -20.32
N ARG A 371 1.79 21.99 -21.11
CA ARG A 371 2.62 21.99 -22.31
C ARG A 371 4.07 21.66 -21.98
N LEU A 372 4.64 22.27 -20.95
CA LEU A 372 6.02 22.03 -20.52
C LEU A 372 6.23 20.57 -20.07
N LEU A 373 5.28 19.99 -19.33
CA LEU A 373 5.32 18.57 -18.96
C LEU A 373 5.30 17.69 -20.21
N ALA A 374 4.35 17.94 -21.13
CA ALA A 374 4.19 17.15 -22.35
C ALA A 374 5.43 17.21 -23.25
N GLU A 375 6.04 18.38 -23.39
CA GLU A 375 7.28 18.56 -24.16
C GLU A 375 8.47 17.83 -23.54
N GLU A 376 8.64 17.92 -22.22
CA GLU A 376 9.73 17.21 -21.55
C GLU A 376 9.55 15.68 -21.64
N VAL A 377 8.32 15.17 -21.57
CA VAL A 377 8.03 13.75 -21.84
C VAL A 377 8.52 13.38 -23.24
N LYS A 378 8.04 14.07 -24.29
CA LYS A 378 8.40 13.79 -25.69
C LYS A 378 9.91 13.85 -25.95
N LYS A 379 10.62 14.77 -25.29
CA LYS A 379 12.07 14.93 -25.40
C LYS A 379 12.86 13.81 -24.71
N THR A 380 12.31 13.24 -23.64
CA THR A 380 13.04 12.32 -22.74
C THR A 380 12.77 10.84 -23.03
N VAL A 381 11.60 10.52 -23.60
CA VAL A 381 11.26 9.14 -23.94
C VAL A 381 12.21 8.54 -24.98
N GLN A 382 12.46 7.25 -24.86
CA GLN A 382 13.17 6.45 -25.85
C GLN A 382 12.18 5.88 -26.88
N SER A 383 12.69 5.37 -28.01
CA SER A 383 11.88 4.96 -29.16
C SER A 383 10.90 3.80 -28.88
N GLN A 384 11.11 3.01 -27.82
CA GLN A 384 10.18 1.95 -27.43
C GLN A 384 8.91 2.46 -26.73
N VAL A 385 8.93 3.71 -26.24
CA VAL A 385 7.78 4.30 -25.52
C VAL A 385 6.91 5.04 -26.51
N LYS A 386 5.66 4.59 -26.69
CA LYS A 386 4.68 5.27 -27.55
C LYS A 386 4.17 6.53 -26.82
N VAL A 387 4.24 7.70 -27.46
CA VAL A 387 3.65 8.93 -26.91
C VAL A 387 2.46 9.34 -27.77
N ILE A 388 1.30 9.55 -27.14
CA ILE A 388 0.04 9.85 -27.80
C ILE A 388 -0.53 11.11 -27.19
N GLU A 389 -0.80 12.10 -28.02
CA GLU A 389 -1.45 13.33 -27.59
C GLU A 389 -2.91 13.33 -28.01
N VAL A 390 -3.81 13.54 -27.06
CA VAL A 390 -5.26 13.51 -27.29
C VAL A 390 -5.82 14.92 -27.13
N ASP A 391 -6.56 15.41 -28.13
CA ASP A 391 -7.25 16.70 -28.03
C ASP A 391 -8.52 16.62 -27.16
N ALA A 392 -8.31 16.31 -25.89
CA ALA A 392 -9.33 16.09 -24.87
C ALA A 392 -8.83 16.55 -23.51
N HIS A 393 -9.77 16.80 -22.59
CA HIS A 393 -9.46 16.87 -21.17
C HIS A 393 -9.42 15.44 -20.61
N ILE A 394 -8.63 15.18 -19.56
CA ILE A 394 -8.46 13.80 -19.04
C ILE A 394 -9.79 13.12 -18.65
N ASN A 395 -10.76 13.91 -18.22
CA ASN A 395 -12.07 13.44 -17.77
C ASN A 395 -13.10 13.32 -18.91
N ASP A 396 -12.74 13.67 -20.14
CA ASP A 396 -13.63 13.51 -21.29
C ASP A 396 -13.68 12.04 -21.72
N PRO A 397 -14.84 11.54 -22.19
CA PRO A 397 -14.96 10.17 -22.69
C PRO A 397 -13.97 9.82 -23.80
N SER A 398 -13.66 10.77 -24.69
CA SER A 398 -12.71 10.56 -25.79
C SER A 398 -11.29 10.24 -25.32
N PHE A 399 -10.85 10.79 -24.17
CA PHE A 399 -9.57 10.39 -23.57
C PHE A 399 -9.61 8.95 -23.08
N SER A 400 -10.72 8.56 -22.44
CA SER A 400 -10.93 7.19 -21.95
C SER A 400 -10.97 6.17 -23.09
N GLU A 401 -11.59 6.53 -24.21
CA GLU A 401 -11.65 5.71 -25.43
C GLU A 401 -10.26 5.49 -26.02
N GLU A 402 -9.43 6.53 -26.11
CA GLU A 402 -8.05 6.40 -26.59
C GLU A 402 -7.22 5.49 -25.67
N VAL A 403 -7.29 5.69 -24.35
CA VAL A 403 -6.58 4.85 -23.36
C VAL A 403 -6.97 3.38 -23.51
N LEU A 404 -8.26 3.09 -23.73
CA LEU A 404 -8.75 1.72 -23.94
C LEU A 404 -8.24 1.13 -25.27
N GLY A 405 -8.25 1.91 -26.35
CA GLY A 405 -7.72 1.48 -27.64
C GLY A 405 -6.23 1.12 -27.55
N VAL A 406 -5.45 1.94 -26.83
CA VAL A 406 -4.03 1.68 -26.56
C VAL A 406 -3.85 0.41 -25.74
N LEU A 407 -4.65 0.21 -24.68
CA LEU A 407 -4.59 -1.02 -23.89
C LEU A 407 -4.91 -2.25 -24.75
N ASP A 408 -5.98 -2.21 -25.55
CA ASP A 408 -6.42 -3.32 -26.42
C ASP A 408 -5.30 -3.72 -27.41
N GLU A 409 -4.58 -2.75 -27.99
CA GLU A 409 -3.40 -2.96 -28.85
C GLU A 409 -2.26 -3.67 -28.10
N MET A 410 -1.96 -3.23 -26.87
CA MET A 410 -0.89 -3.79 -26.05
C MET A 410 -1.20 -5.21 -25.59
N MET A 411 -2.44 -5.48 -25.16
CA MET A 411 -2.88 -6.79 -24.69
C MET A 411 -2.82 -7.84 -25.81
N THR A 412 -3.26 -7.48 -27.01
CA THR A 412 -3.18 -8.35 -28.19
C THR A 412 -1.73 -8.69 -28.56
N SER A 413 -0.86 -7.67 -28.55
CA SER A 413 0.57 -7.84 -28.85
C SER A 413 1.30 -8.71 -27.81
N SER A 414 0.90 -8.63 -26.54
CA SER A 414 1.46 -9.45 -25.46
C SER A 414 1.01 -10.91 -25.53
N ALA A 415 -0.26 -11.17 -25.83
CA ALA A 415 -0.76 -12.53 -26.04
C ALA A 415 -0.02 -13.25 -27.19
N ALA A 416 0.25 -12.53 -28.29
CA ALA A 416 1.01 -13.06 -29.42
C ALA A 416 2.45 -13.47 -29.02
N ARG A 417 3.13 -12.70 -28.16
CA ARG A 417 4.49 -13.03 -27.68
C ARG A 417 4.52 -14.27 -26.79
N CYS A 418 3.56 -14.44 -25.87
CA CYS A 418 3.50 -15.60 -24.99
C CYS A 418 3.19 -16.92 -25.73
N SER A 419 2.58 -16.86 -26.91
CA SER A 419 2.29 -18.07 -27.72
C SER A 419 3.47 -18.55 -28.58
N GLN A 420 4.56 -17.78 -28.66
CA GLN A 420 5.76 -18.08 -29.45
C GLN A 420 6.98 -18.48 -28.60
N SER A 421 6.90 -18.29 -27.28
CA SER A 421 7.85 -18.75 -26.26
C SER A 421 7.39 -20.06 -25.63
#